data_AF-A0A4U1J1H0-F1
#
_entry.id   AF-A0A4U1J1H0-F1
#
_cell.length_a   1.000
_cell.length_b   1.000
_cell.length_c   1.000
_cell.angle_alpha   90.00
_cell.angle_beta   90.00
_cell.angle_gamma   90.00
#
_symmetry.space_group_name_H-M   'P 1'
#
loop_
_entity.id
_entity.type
_entity.pdbx_description
1 polymer ?
#
loop_
_entity_poly.entity_id
_entity_poly.type
_entity_poly.pdbx_seq_one_letter_code
_entity_poly.pdbx_strand_id
1 'polypeptide(L)'
;MKRRGLGWSALVLFTWFSWVDAARADILPEPSRPKDWDEHPAPTPDVPLEDALARRLLPLLAIGMAGGSALVALKRARIHVSARRGS
;
A
#
# COMPACT_ATOMS: atom_id res chain seq x y z
N MET A 1 17.83 -10.81 22.56
CA MET A 1 16.50 -11.11 21.97
C MET A 1 15.55 -9.89 21.93
N LYS A 2 15.98 -8.71 21.44
CA LYS A 2 15.15 -7.47 21.53
C LYS A 2 14.73 -6.85 20.19
N ARG A 3 15.14 -7.41 19.04
CA ARG A 3 14.92 -6.79 17.71
C ARG A 3 13.60 -7.15 17.02
N ARG A 4 12.76 -8.01 17.61
CA ARG A 4 11.49 -8.47 16.99
C ARG A 4 10.30 -7.54 17.25
N GLY A 5 10.33 -6.73 18.31
CA GLY A 5 9.21 -5.85 18.68
C GLY A 5 9.07 -4.62 17.79
N LEU A 6 10.20 -4.04 17.34
CA LEU A 6 10.20 -2.77 16.61
C LEU A 6 9.41 -2.83 15.28
N GLY A 7 9.48 -3.97 14.58
CA GLY A 7 8.74 -4.16 13.32
C GLY A 7 7.23 -4.31 13.52
N TRP A 8 6.79 -4.91 14.62
CA TRP A 8 5.37 -5.08 14.93
C TRP A 8 4.74 -3.76 15.38
N SER A 9 5.46 -2.98 16.20
CA SER A 9 5.05 -1.64 16.60
C SER A 9 4.94 -0.70 15.39
N ALA A 10 5.92 -0.73 14.49
CA ALA A 10 5.87 0.07 13.26
C ALA A 10 4.69 -0.33 12.35
N LEU A 11 4.42 -1.63 12.22
CA LEU A 11 3.28 -2.12 11.45
C LEU A 11 1.95 -1.65 12.04
N VAL A 12 1.77 -1.74 13.36
CA VAL A 12 0.56 -1.27 14.05
C VAL A 12 0.39 0.23 13.92
N LEU A 13 1.46 1.02 14.05
CA LEU A 13 1.41 2.47 13.86
C LEU A 13 1.05 2.84 12.42
N PHE A 14 1.61 2.14 11.43
CA PHE A 14 1.30 2.36 10.03
C PHE A 14 -0.17 2.04 9.73
N THR A 15 -0.67 0.88 10.19
CA THR A 15 -2.07 0.51 10.03
C THR A 15 -3.00 1.50 10.73
N TRP A 16 -2.72 1.86 11.99
CA TRP A 16 -3.50 2.87 12.71
C TRP A 16 -3.57 4.19 11.94
N PHE A 17 -2.44 4.67 11.45
CA PHE A 17 -2.37 5.92 10.69
C PHE A 17 -3.22 5.86 9.40
N SER A 18 -3.15 4.77 8.64
CA SER A 18 -4.00 4.57 7.44
C SER A 18 -5.49 4.55 7.75
N TRP A 19 -5.90 3.94 8.87
CA TRP A 19 -7.32 3.91 9.28
C TRP A 19 -7.82 5.27 9.75
N VAL A 20 -6.99 6.04 10.47
CA VAL A 20 -7.34 7.41 10.87
C VAL A 20 -7.50 8.32 9.66
N ASP A 21 -6.66 8.16 8.64
CA ASP A 21 -6.73 8.94 7.41
C ASP A 21 -7.98 8.58 6.58
N ALA A 22 -8.30 7.28 6.47
CA ALA A 22 -9.52 6.81 5.83
C ALA A 22 -10.80 7.31 6.55
N ALA A 23 -10.84 7.22 7.89
CA ALA A 23 -11.98 7.72 8.66
C ALA A 23 -12.14 9.24 8.57
N ARG A 24 -11.05 9.98 8.36
CA ARG A 24 -11.12 11.42 8.08
C ARG A 24 -11.65 11.71 6.69
N ALA A 25 -11.33 10.88 5.70
CA ALA A 25 -11.88 11.01 4.36
C ALA A 25 -13.41 10.84 4.35
N ASP A 26 -13.96 9.96 5.19
CA ASP A 26 -15.41 9.77 5.33
C ASP A 26 -16.14 10.95 6.00
N ILE A 27 -15.42 11.79 6.77
CA ILE A 27 -15.98 12.96 7.47
C ILE A 27 -15.78 14.25 6.66
N LEU A 28 -15.01 14.20 5.58
CA LEU A 28 -14.83 15.38 4.73
C LEU A 28 -16.19 15.76 4.13
N PRO A 29 -16.63 17.02 4.31
CA PRO A 29 -17.82 17.51 3.64
C PRO A 29 -17.61 17.32 2.14
N GLU A 30 -18.64 16.79 1.48
CA GLU A 30 -18.62 16.52 0.05
C GLU A 30 -18.14 17.79 -0.67
N PRO A 31 -17.05 17.72 -1.45
CA PRO A 31 -16.42 18.91 -2.00
C PRO A 31 -17.46 19.61 -2.87
N SER A 32 -17.87 20.81 -2.45
CA SER A 32 -18.83 21.61 -3.22
C SER A 32 -18.24 21.86 -4.60
N ARG A 33 -18.96 21.44 -5.65
CA ARG A 33 -18.54 21.64 -7.03
C ARG A 33 -18.21 23.12 -7.26
N PRO A 34 -16.99 23.46 -7.71
CA PRO A 34 -16.63 24.84 -8.05
C PRO A 34 -17.59 25.40 -9.10
N LYS A 35 -17.99 26.67 -8.97
CA LYS A 35 -18.97 27.31 -9.89
C LYS A 35 -18.46 27.40 -11.34
N ASP A 36 -17.15 27.38 -11.50
CA ASP A 36 -16.35 27.44 -12.72
C ASP A 36 -15.99 26.05 -13.29
N TRP A 37 -16.45 24.97 -12.65
CA TRP A 37 -16.17 23.61 -13.10
C TRP A 37 -16.68 23.32 -14.51
N ASP A 38 -17.79 23.97 -14.90
CA ASP A 38 -18.36 23.86 -16.25
C ASP A 38 -17.68 24.80 -17.26
N GLU A 39 -16.99 25.85 -16.79
CA GLU A 39 -16.26 26.81 -17.63
C GLU A 39 -14.85 26.29 -18.01
N HIS A 40 -14.26 25.47 -17.14
CA HIS A 40 -12.99 24.79 -17.38
C HIS A 40 -13.22 23.28 -17.53
N PRO A 41 -13.64 22.80 -18.72
CA PRO A 41 -13.75 21.38 -18.96
C PRO A 41 -12.40 20.72 -18.64
N ALA A 42 -12.45 19.65 -17.84
CA ALA A 42 -11.26 18.90 -17.47
C ALA A 42 -10.50 18.56 -18.77
N PRO A 43 -9.17 18.80 -18.82
CA PRO A 43 -8.39 18.52 -20.01
C PRO A 43 -8.61 17.06 -20.37
N THR A 44 -9.09 16.81 -21.59
CA THR A 44 -9.29 15.45 -22.09
C THR A 44 -7.94 14.74 -22.00
N PRO A 45 -7.81 13.68 -21.20
CA PRO A 45 -6.53 13.02 -21.06
C PRO A 45 -6.15 12.39 -22.40
N ASP A 46 -4.96 12.71 -22.90
CA ASP A 46 -4.42 12.18 -24.18
C ASP A 46 -4.26 10.65 -24.18
N VAL A 47 -4.32 10.04 -23.00
CA VAL A 47 -4.09 8.61 -22.76
C VAL A 47 -5.29 8.07 -21.98
N PRO A 48 -5.80 6.87 -22.32
CA PRO A 48 -6.84 6.22 -21.54
C PRO A 48 -6.46 6.21 -20.06
N LEU A 49 -7.38 6.62 -19.19
CA LEU A 49 -7.16 6.64 -17.74
C LEU A 49 -6.69 5.28 -17.22
N GLU A 50 -7.19 4.21 -17.81
CA GLU A 50 -6.81 2.83 -17.56
C GLU A 50 -5.32 2.59 -17.78
N ASP A 51 -4.74 3.12 -18.86
CA ASP A 51 -3.32 2.97 -19.18
C ASP A 51 -2.44 3.81 -18.25
N ALA A 52 -2.87 5.03 -17.93
CA ALA A 52 -2.16 5.89 -16.99
C ALA A 52 -2.15 5.29 -15.57
N LEU A 53 -3.29 4.71 -15.16
CA LEU A 53 -3.45 4.04 -13.89
C LEU A 53 -2.65 2.73 -13.86
N ALA A 54 -2.72 1.92 -14.92
CA ALA A 54 -1.97 0.67 -15.05
C ALA A 54 -0.47 0.92 -14.97
N ARG A 55 0.06 1.93 -15.67
CA ARG A 55 1.50 2.30 -15.60
C ARG A 55 1.96 2.67 -14.20
N ARG A 56 1.08 3.23 -13.36
CA ARG A 56 1.40 3.62 -11.98
C ARG A 56 1.17 2.50 -10.96
N LEU A 57 0.10 1.72 -11.11
CA LEU A 57 -0.31 0.70 -10.14
C LEU A 57 0.33 -0.67 -10.40
N LEU A 58 0.60 -1.05 -11.66
CA LEU A 58 1.26 -2.33 -11.97
C LEU A 58 2.64 -2.47 -11.29
N PRO A 59 3.51 -1.45 -11.30
CA PRO A 59 4.79 -1.54 -10.60
C PRO A 59 4.62 -1.71 -9.09
N LEU A 60 3.67 -0.99 -8.48
CA LEU A 60 3.39 -1.10 -7.04
C LEU A 60 2.87 -2.49 -6.66
N LEU A 61 1.97 -3.05 -7.45
CA LEU A 61 1.47 -4.41 -7.27
C LEU A 61 2.57 -5.46 -7.45
N ALA A 62 3.43 -5.30 -8.46
CA ALA A 62 4.57 -6.18 -8.69
C ALA A 62 5.57 -6.16 -7.52
N ILE A 63 5.87 -4.97 -6.98
CA ILE A 63 6.71 -4.82 -5.79
C ILE A 63 6.06 -5.48 -4.57
N GLY A 64 4.75 -5.28 -4.37
CA GLY A 64 4.00 -5.92 -3.29
C GLY A 64 4.06 -7.45 -3.36
N MET A 65 3.83 -8.02 -4.55
CA MET A 65 3.90 -9.46 -4.82
C MET A 65 5.31 -10.03 -4.62
N ALA A 66 6.34 -9.33 -5.12
CA ALA A 66 7.74 -9.72 -4.95
C ALA A 66 8.15 -9.68 -3.47
N GLY A 67 7.76 -8.63 -2.73
CA GLY A 67 8.00 -8.49 -1.30
C GLY A 67 7.31 -9.59 -0.49
N GLY A 68 6.04 -9.89 -0.79
CA GLY A 68 5.30 -10.99 -0.16
C GLY A 68 5.94 -12.35 -0.40
N SER A 69 6.34 -12.62 -1.65
CA SER A 69 7.02 -13.87 -2.02
C SER A 69 8.36 -14.03 -1.31
N ALA A 70 9.16 -12.96 -1.22
CA ALA A 70 10.44 -12.95 -0.51
C ALA A 70 10.26 -13.22 1.00
N LEU A 71 9.24 -12.64 1.64
CA LEU A 71 8.92 -12.90 3.04
C LEU A 71 8.52 -14.35 3.30
N VAL A 72 7.71 -14.94 2.41
CA VAL A 72 7.32 -16.36 2.50
C VAL A 72 8.54 -17.26 2.32
N ALA A 73 9.40 -16.98 1.34
CA ALA A 73 10.63 -17.73 1.11
C ALA A 73 11.58 -17.64 2.33
N LEU A 74 11.74 -16.45 2.92
CA LEU A 74 12.56 -16.24 4.10
C LEU A 74 12.00 -16.98 5.33
N LYS A 75 10.68 -17.01 5.50
CA LYS A 75 10.02 -17.77 6.58
C LYS A 75 10.27 -19.27 6.40
N ARG A 76 10.12 -19.81 5.19
CA ARG A 76 10.41 -21.22 4.88
C ARG A 76 11.88 -21.56 5.12
N ALA A 77 12.80 -20.72 4.67
CA ALA A 77 14.24 -20.91 4.88
C ALA A 77 14.59 -20.92 6.38
N ARG A 78 14.03 -20.01 7.18
CA ARG A 78 14.25 -20.00 8.64
C ARG A 78 13.73 -21.27 9.33
N ILE A 79 12.59 -21.80 8.91
CA ILE A 79 12.05 -23.06 9.45
C ILE A 79 13.02 -24.21 9.15
N HIS A 80 13.52 -24.29 7.92
CA HIS A 80 14.46 -25.34 7.50
C HIS A 80 15.81 -25.24 8.23
N VAL A 81 16.34 -24.03 8.43
CA VAL A 81 17.58 -23.81 9.21
C VAL A 81 17.39 -24.13 10.69
N SER A 82 16.23 -23.81 11.27
CA SER A 82 15.92 -24.15 12.66
C SER A 82 15.78 -25.66 12.87
N ALA A 83 15.22 -26.37 11.89
CA ALA A 83 15.10 -27.83 11.93
C ALA A 83 16.46 -28.53 11.92
N ARG A 84 17.45 -27.99 11.19
CA ARG A 84 18.82 -28.54 11.14
C ARG A 84 19.70 -28.24 12.36
N ARG A 85 19.31 -27.30 13.23
CA ARG A 85 20.06 -26.98 14.47
C ARG A 85 19.53 -27.69 15.71
N GLY A 86 18.37 -28.34 15.60
CA GLY A 86 17.73 -29.08 16.69
C GLY A 86 17.93 -30.61 16.63
N SER A 87 18.69 -31.10 15.63
CA SER A 87 19.16 -32.48 15.48
C SER A 87 20.65 -32.54 15.80
#